data_AF-A0A9W8HEM7-F1
#
_entry.id   AF-A0A9W8HEM7-F1
#
_cell.length_a   1.000
_cell.length_b   1.000
_cell.length_c   1.000
_cell.angle_alpha   90.00
_cell.angle_beta   90.00
_cell.angle_gamma   90.00
#
_symmetry.space_group_name_H-M   'P 1'
#
loop_
_entity.id
_entity.type
_entity.pdbx_description
1 polymer ?
#
loop_
_entity_poly.entity_id
_entity_poly.type
_entity_poly.pdbx_seq_one_letter_code
_entity_poly.pdbx_strand_id
1 'polypeptide(L)'
;MQIPLELVYRVGYAARKHYNTRTCRVNWEGVSKELRIPILGCLECFDARQAGISLRRLPESHEWPVEDIVALKQFTESNFQHMSVYDWELSGKYINIDHSDCIAKMWAVSKFQMTPMLFDEITEYRQAGLLWPTICHKTMCGCPPDILRVAYMSTNRSKIGKVKRPKAQFSISKHQHWTKEEDNRLVELLLQYDNKSDVDWNFISKTIGHSKNACRYRRILLRPRLKERQSADAEENLSDTPTSASSRTAGRGTPI
;
A
#
# COMPACT_ATOMS: atom_id res chain seq x y z
N MET A 1 16.10 -3.20 -3.14
CA MET A 1 17.19 -3.85 -3.90
C MET A 1 16.80 -3.77 -5.37
N GLN A 2 17.63 -3.23 -6.26
CA GLN A 2 17.31 -3.24 -7.70
C GLN A 2 17.71 -4.60 -8.28
N ILE A 3 16.76 -5.31 -8.87
CA ILE A 3 17.03 -6.57 -9.57
C ILE A 3 17.68 -6.24 -10.91
N PRO A 4 18.82 -6.85 -11.28
CA PRO A 4 19.44 -6.61 -12.57
C PRO A 4 18.50 -6.98 -13.72
N LEU A 5 18.33 -6.07 -14.69
CA LEU A 5 17.47 -6.30 -15.87
C LEU A 5 17.85 -7.58 -16.64
N GLU A 6 19.15 -7.85 -16.77
CA GLU A 6 19.65 -9.07 -17.42
C GLU A 6 19.08 -10.34 -16.78
N LEU A 7 18.98 -10.36 -15.45
CA LEU A 7 18.46 -11.51 -14.72
C LEU A 7 16.97 -11.71 -14.99
N VAL A 8 16.19 -10.63 -15.04
CA VAL A 8 14.76 -10.66 -15.41
C VAL A 8 14.59 -11.27 -16.81
N TYR A 9 15.38 -10.86 -17.80
CA TYR A 9 15.33 -11.44 -19.15
C TYR A 9 15.68 -12.93 -19.16
N ARG A 10 16.74 -13.33 -18.46
CA ARG A 10 17.17 -14.74 -18.39
C ARG A 10 16.11 -15.63 -17.75
N VAL A 11 15.50 -15.17 -16.65
CA VAL A 11 14.39 -15.85 -15.98
C VAL A 11 13.18 -15.95 -16.91
N GLY A 12 12.78 -14.87 -17.57
CA GLY A 12 11.65 -14.87 -18.50
C GLY A 12 11.83 -15.84 -19.67
N TYR A 13 13.05 -15.88 -20.25
CA TYR A 13 13.39 -16.82 -21.33
C TYR A 13 13.34 -18.27 -20.86
N ALA A 14 13.96 -18.58 -19.72
CA ALA A 14 13.93 -19.92 -19.14
C ALA A 14 12.49 -20.34 -18.78
N ALA A 15 11.71 -19.45 -18.18
CA ALA A 15 10.31 -19.71 -17.84
C ALA A 15 9.48 -20.05 -19.09
N ARG A 16 9.65 -19.32 -20.20
CA ARG A 16 8.98 -19.64 -21.47
C ARG A 16 9.39 -21.00 -22.01
N LYS A 17 10.68 -21.35 -21.97
CA LYS A 17 11.21 -22.65 -22.41
C LYS A 17 10.66 -23.82 -21.58
N HIS A 18 10.47 -23.61 -20.28
CA HIS A 18 9.94 -24.60 -19.33
C HIS A 18 8.42 -24.49 -19.12
N TYR A 19 7.71 -23.72 -19.94
CA TYR A 19 6.27 -23.57 -19.88
C TYR A 19 5.56 -24.76 -20.52
N ASN A 20 4.71 -25.44 -19.75
CA ASN A 20 3.86 -26.51 -20.24
C ASN A 20 2.49 -25.94 -20.65
N THR A 21 2.19 -25.98 -21.94
CA THR A 21 0.94 -25.45 -22.50
C THR A 21 -0.29 -26.25 -22.10
N ARG A 22 -0.16 -27.53 -21.76
CA ARG A 22 -1.30 -28.38 -21.34
C ARG A 22 -1.76 -28.04 -19.93
N THR A 23 -0.82 -27.89 -19.01
CA THR A 23 -1.12 -27.51 -17.61
C THR A 23 -1.16 -26.00 -17.41
N CYS A 24 -0.70 -25.25 -18.42
CA CYS A 24 -0.52 -23.81 -18.37
C CYS A 24 0.36 -23.34 -17.20
N ARG A 25 1.38 -24.13 -16.83
CA ARG A 25 2.33 -23.84 -15.74
C ARG A 25 3.78 -23.86 -16.20
N VAL A 26 4.63 -23.13 -15.49
CA VAL A 26 6.08 -23.19 -15.65
C VAL A 26 6.63 -24.29 -14.72
N ASN A 27 7.54 -25.13 -15.22
CA ASN A 27 8.33 -26.03 -14.38
C ASN A 27 9.45 -25.23 -13.68
N TRP A 28 9.15 -24.67 -12.51
CA TRP A 28 10.06 -23.79 -11.78
C TRP A 28 11.31 -24.50 -11.25
N GLU A 29 11.24 -25.79 -10.97
CA GLU A 29 12.40 -26.62 -10.65
C GLU A 29 13.38 -26.68 -11.83
N GLY A 30 12.85 -26.84 -13.05
CA GLY A 30 13.62 -26.80 -14.29
C GLY A 30 14.31 -25.45 -14.51
N VAL A 31 13.58 -24.34 -14.30
CA VAL A 31 14.13 -22.97 -14.40
C VAL A 31 15.22 -22.73 -13.35
N SER A 32 14.95 -23.07 -12.09
CA SER A 32 15.89 -22.96 -10.97
C SER A 32 17.20 -23.70 -11.25
N LYS A 33 17.11 -24.95 -11.72
CA LYS A 33 18.28 -25.76 -12.07
C LYS A 33 19.08 -25.19 -13.25
N GLU A 34 18.40 -24.70 -14.29
CA GLU A 34 19.05 -24.12 -15.47
C GLU A 34 19.83 -22.85 -15.12
N LEU A 35 19.26 -21.99 -14.27
CA LEU A 35 19.86 -20.70 -13.92
C LEU A 35 20.75 -20.77 -12.67
N ARG A 36 20.70 -21.87 -11.91
CA ARG A 36 21.35 -22.03 -10.60
C ARG A 36 20.91 -20.96 -9.59
N ILE A 37 19.60 -20.67 -9.58
CA ILE A 37 18.99 -19.66 -8.70
C ILE A 37 17.83 -20.34 -7.95
N PRO A 38 17.67 -20.13 -6.63
CA PRO A 38 16.53 -20.67 -5.89
C PRO A 38 15.18 -20.29 -6.51
N ILE A 39 14.17 -21.15 -6.38
CA ILE A 39 12.85 -20.95 -6.97
C ILE A 39 12.26 -19.59 -6.60
N LEU A 40 12.32 -19.19 -5.32
CA LEU A 40 11.84 -17.88 -4.88
C LEU A 40 12.55 -16.74 -5.64
N GLY A 41 13.87 -16.77 -5.73
CA GLY A 41 14.63 -15.76 -6.49
C GLY A 41 14.24 -15.70 -7.98
N CYS A 42 13.94 -16.85 -8.60
CA CYS A 42 13.37 -16.88 -9.95
C CYS A 42 12.00 -16.20 -10.01
N LEU A 43 11.10 -16.48 -9.06
CA LEU A 43 9.75 -15.87 -9.02
C LEU A 43 9.78 -14.36 -8.77
N GLU A 44 10.71 -13.88 -7.94
CA GLU A 44 10.92 -12.45 -7.70
C GLU A 44 11.33 -11.72 -8.98
N CYS A 45 12.21 -12.34 -9.78
CA CYS A 45 12.69 -11.79 -11.05
C CYS A 45 11.73 -12.03 -12.23
N PHE A 46 10.67 -12.80 -12.06
CA PHE A 46 9.79 -13.18 -13.15
C PHE A 46 8.72 -12.12 -13.45
N ASP A 47 8.62 -11.74 -14.72
CA ASP A 47 7.53 -10.96 -15.30
C ASP A 47 6.84 -11.77 -16.41
N ALA A 48 5.57 -12.13 -16.18
CA ALA A 48 4.77 -12.93 -17.10
C ALA A 48 4.52 -12.23 -18.44
N ARG A 49 4.35 -10.89 -18.44
CA ARG A 49 4.08 -10.12 -19.67
C ARG A 49 5.31 -10.13 -20.56
N GLN A 50 6.49 -9.90 -19.98
CA GLN A 50 7.75 -9.93 -20.71
C GLN A 50 8.08 -11.34 -21.21
N ALA A 51 7.79 -12.36 -20.41
CA ALA A 51 7.93 -13.77 -20.81
C ALA A 51 6.86 -14.21 -21.82
N GLY A 52 5.87 -13.38 -22.16
CA GLY A 52 4.76 -13.72 -23.06
C GLY A 52 3.92 -14.90 -22.56
N ILE A 53 3.89 -15.11 -21.24
CA ILE A 53 3.08 -16.14 -20.59
C ILE A 53 1.81 -15.44 -20.10
N SER A 54 0.66 -15.93 -20.56
CA SER A 54 -0.62 -15.38 -20.12
C SER A 54 -0.96 -15.90 -18.73
N LEU A 55 -1.17 -14.96 -17.80
CA LEU A 55 -1.62 -15.27 -16.44
C LEU A 55 -3.06 -15.78 -16.49
N ARG A 56 -3.32 -16.92 -15.83
CA ARG A 56 -4.68 -17.46 -15.74
C ARG A 56 -5.49 -16.68 -14.71
N ARG A 57 -6.78 -16.52 -14.99
CA ARG A 57 -7.78 -16.11 -14.00
C ARG A 57 -8.73 -17.26 -13.77
N LEU A 58 -8.86 -17.66 -12.51
CA LEU A 58 -9.74 -18.74 -12.08
C LEU A 58 -10.60 -18.20 -10.94
N PRO A 59 -11.61 -17.37 -11.26
CA PRO A 59 -12.45 -16.78 -10.24
C PRO A 59 -13.24 -17.87 -9.49
N GLU A 60 -13.81 -17.51 -8.34
CA GLU A 60 -14.53 -18.41 -7.43
C GLU A 60 -15.58 -19.31 -8.08
N SER A 61 -16.15 -18.89 -9.22
CA SER A 61 -17.16 -19.66 -9.96
C SER A 61 -16.61 -20.86 -10.73
N HIS A 62 -15.30 -20.98 -10.89
CA HIS A 62 -14.67 -22.07 -11.63
C HIS A 62 -14.16 -23.17 -10.70
N GLU A 63 -14.39 -24.41 -11.10
CA GLU A 63 -13.70 -25.54 -10.47
C GLU A 63 -12.21 -25.44 -10.76
N TRP A 64 -11.43 -25.31 -9.69
CA TRP A 64 -9.98 -25.36 -9.79
C TRP A 64 -9.55 -26.82 -9.98
N PRO A 65 -8.63 -27.11 -10.90
CA PRO A 65 -7.96 -28.40 -10.96
C PRO A 65 -7.40 -28.76 -9.58
N VAL A 66 -7.60 -30.00 -9.14
CA VAL A 66 -7.13 -30.47 -7.83
C VAL A 66 -5.62 -30.31 -7.72
N GLU A 67 -4.91 -30.49 -8.82
CA GLU A 67 -3.47 -30.33 -8.93
C GLU A 67 -3.03 -28.88 -8.72
N ASP A 68 -3.86 -27.87 -9.07
CA ASP A 68 -3.54 -26.45 -8.84
C ASP A 68 -3.64 -26.16 -7.34
N ILE A 69 -4.69 -26.68 -6.68
CA ILE A 69 -4.91 -26.51 -5.23
C ILE A 69 -3.79 -27.18 -4.43
N VAL A 70 -3.45 -28.43 -4.76
CA VAL A 70 -2.38 -29.18 -4.08
C VAL A 70 -1.03 -28.48 -4.25
N ALA A 71 -0.69 -28.06 -5.47
CA ALA A 71 0.57 -27.37 -5.74
C ALA A 71 0.66 -26.02 -5.01
N LEU A 72 -0.43 -25.24 -5.01
CA LEU A 72 -0.49 -23.97 -4.28
C LEU A 72 -0.28 -24.20 -2.77
N LYS A 73 -1.02 -25.14 -2.19
CA LYS A 73 -0.92 -25.45 -0.76
C LYS A 73 0.49 -25.88 -0.38
N GLN A 74 1.05 -26.88 -1.06
CA GLN A 74 2.41 -27.37 -0.81
C GLN A 74 3.45 -26.26 -0.92
N PHE A 75 3.35 -25.42 -1.97
CA PHE A 75 4.27 -24.31 -2.16
C PHE A 75 4.18 -23.30 -1.01
N THR A 76 2.96 -22.91 -0.61
CA THR A 76 2.77 -21.95 0.47
C THR A 76 3.30 -22.45 1.81
N GLU A 77 2.98 -23.70 2.18
CA GLU A 77 3.40 -24.31 3.44
C GLU A 77 4.91 -24.53 3.53
N SER A 78 5.57 -24.80 2.39
CA SER A 78 7.01 -25.07 2.35
C SER A 78 7.88 -23.82 2.38
N ASN A 79 7.35 -22.66 1.96
CA ASN A 79 8.14 -21.45 1.75
C ASN A 79 7.78 -20.31 2.71
N PHE A 80 6.58 -20.31 3.29
CA PHE A 80 6.11 -19.17 4.08
C PHE A 80 5.52 -19.63 5.41
N GLN A 81 6.08 -19.13 6.50
CA GLN A 81 5.51 -19.33 7.84
C GLN A 81 4.25 -18.48 8.06
N HIS A 82 4.26 -17.27 7.49
CA HIS A 82 3.14 -16.33 7.52
C HIS A 82 3.00 -15.67 6.14
N MET A 83 1.84 -15.82 5.50
CA MET A 83 1.59 -15.28 4.17
C MET A 83 1.32 -13.77 4.21
N SER A 84 2.18 -12.97 3.58
CA SER A 84 1.96 -11.57 3.21
C SER A 84 1.32 -11.44 1.83
N VAL A 85 0.96 -10.21 1.42
CA VAL A 85 0.45 -9.94 0.05
C VAL A 85 1.51 -10.29 -1.00
N TYR A 86 2.78 -9.98 -0.73
CA TYR A 86 3.89 -10.29 -1.63
C TYR A 86 4.09 -11.80 -1.80
N ASP A 87 3.93 -12.59 -0.73
CA ASP A 87 4.05 -14.06 -0.80
C ASP A 87 2.94 -14.69 -1.66
N TRP A 88 1.74 -14.09 -1.65
CA TRP A 88 0.66 -14.48 -2.56
C TRP A 88 0.96 -14.12 -4.01
N GLU A 89 1.62 -13.00 -4.28
CA GLU A 89 2.09 -12.67 -5.64
C GLU A 89 3.09 -13.72 -6.14
N LEU A 90 4.05 -14.12 -5.31
CA LEU A 90 5.00 -15.19 -5.66
C LEU A 90 4.30 -16.54 -5.87
N SER A 91 3.34 -16.87 -5.02
CA SER A 91 2.54 -18.10 -5.13
C SER A 91 1.66 -18.11 -6.39
N GLY A 92 1.08 -16.96 -6.75
CA GLY A 92 0.35 -16.78 -8.00
C GLY A 92 1.24 -16.96 -9.23
N LYS A 93 2.44 -16.38 -9.22
CA LYS A 93 3.45 -16.62 -10.26
C LYS A 93 3.85 -18.10 -10.34
N TYR A 94 3.99 -18.77 -9.20
CA TYR A 94 4.38 -20.18 -9.14
C TYR A 94 3.38 -21.09 -9.89
N ILE A 95 2.07 -20.92 -9.65
CA ILE A 95 1.04 -21.71 -10.32
C ILE A 95 0.47 -21.06 -11.59
N ASN A 96 0.99 -19.90 -12.00
CA ASN A 96 0.51 -19.08 -13.11
C ASN A 96 -0.98 -18.66 -13.01
N ILE A 97 -1.42 -18.27 -11.81
CA ILE A 97 -2.79 -17.78 -11.52
C ILE A 97 -2.69 -16.42 -10.83
N ASP A 98 -3.66 -15.53 -11.06
CA ASP A 98 -3.74 -14.24 -10.36
C ASP A 98 -3.76 -14.44 -8.84
N HIS A 99 -2.91 -13.71 -8.12
CA HIS A 99 -2.77 -13.84 -6.67
C HIS A 99 -4.08 -13.61 -5.92
N SER A 100 -4.99 -12.77 -6.45
CA SER A 100 -6.31 -12.55 -5.85
C SER A 100 -7.17 -13.81 -5.89
N ASP A 101 -7.08 -14.58 -6.98
CA ASP A 101 -7.80 -15.85 -7.14
C ASP A 101 -7.18 -16.93 -6.23
N CYS A 102 -5.84 -16.96 -6.10
CA CYS A 102 -5.14 -17.85 -5.16
C CYS A 102 -5.60 -17.64 -3.71
N ILE A 103 -5.67 -16.38 -3.30
CA ILE A 103 -6.15 -15.98 -1.97
C ILE A 103 -7.58 -16.48 -1.75
N ALA A 104 -8.49 -16.19 -2.68
CA ALA A 104 -9.89 -16.60 -2.60
C ALA A 104 -10.03 -18.13 -2.51
N LYS A 105 -9.29 -18.87 -3.35
CA LYS A 105 -9.35 -20.33 -3.36
C LYS A 105 -8.79 -20.94 -2.09
N MET A 106 -7.63 -20.48 -1.63
CA MET A 106 -7.03 -21.00 -0.40
C MET A 106 -7.92 -20.72 0.80
N TRP A 107 -8.70 -19.64 0.83
CA TRP A 107 -9.71 -19.47 1.89
C TRP A 107 -10.83 -20.48 1.83
N ALA A 108 -11.38 -20.72 0.63
CA ALA A 108 -12.42 -21.71 0.43
C ALA A 108 -11.97 -23.11 0.88
N VAL A 109 -10.68 -23.44 0.68
CA VAL A 109 -10.08 -24.73 1.04
C VAL A 109 -9.64 -24.79 2.51
N SER A 110 -9.10 -23.70 3.08
CA SER A 110 -8.52 -23.64 4.43
C SER A 110 -9.55 -23.60 5.56
N LYS A 111 -10.82 -23.91 5.29
CA LYS A 111 -11.91 -24.00 6.28
C LYS A 111 -12.17 -22.73 7.09
N PHE A 112 -11.60 -21.58 6.73
CA PHE A 112 -12.01 -20.31 7.35
C PHE A 112 -13.44 -20.01 6.91
N GLN A 113 -14.39 -20.40 7.74
CA GLN A 113 -15.79 -20.14 7.55
C GLN A 113 -16.16 -18.89 8.33
N MET A 114 -16.63 -17.87 7.62
CA MET A 114 -17.29 -16.74 8.25
C MET A 114 -18.64 -17.22 8.80
N THR A 115 -18.63 -17.69 10.05
CA THR A 115 -19.87 -18.10 10.73
C THR A 115 -20.74 -16.87 11.01
N PRO A 116 -22.07 -17.03 11.15
CA PRO A 116 -22.94 -15.92 11.53
C PRO A 116 -22.48 -15.23 12.83
N MET A 117 -22.10 -16.02 13.86
CA MET A 117 -21.61 -15.49 15.13
C MET A 117 -20.33 -14.65 14.95
N LEU A 118 -19.36 -15.15 14.19
CA LEU A 118 -18.13 -14.42 13.92
C LEU A 118 -18.39 -13.14 13.12
N PHE A 119 -19.33 -13.19 12.16
CA PHE A 119 -19.74 -12.03 11.39
C PHE A 119 -20.39 -10.95 12.26
N ASP A 120 -21.27 -11.35 13.18
CA ASP A 120 -21.93 -10.45 14.12
C ASP A 120 -20.90 -9.82 15.07
N GLU A 121 -19.99 -10.62 15.62
CA GLU A 121 -18.89 -10.15 16.48
C GLU A 121 -17.99 -9.12 15.76
N ILE A 122 -17.57 -9.42 14.52
CA ILE A 122 -16.82 -8.48 13.68
C ILE A 122 -17.64 -7.21 13.43
N THR A 123 -18.94 -7.35 13.18
CA THR A 123 -19.84 -6.21 12.94
C THR A 123 -19.90 -5.29 14.15
N GLU A 124 -20.01 -5.83 15.36
CA GLU A 124 -19.97 -5.07 16.61
C GLU A 124 -18.65 -4.31 16.76
N TYR A 125 -17.51 -4.98 16.56
CA TYR A 125 -16.21 -4.31 16.61
C TYR A 125 -16.07 -3.21 15.55
N ARG A 126 -16.63 -3.42 14.35
CA ARG A 126 -16.62 -2.42 13.27
C ARG A 126 -17.51 -1.23 13.59
N GLN A 127 -18.66 -1.45 14.23
CA GLN A 127 -19.53 -0.38 14.71
C GLN A 127 -18.88 0.41 15.85
N ALA A 128 -18.11 -0.25 16.71
CA ALA A 128 -17.28 0.38 17.73
C ALA A 128 -16.04 1.10 17.17
N GLY A 129 -15.81 1.05 15.86
CA GLY A 129 -14.75 1.80 15.18
C GLY A 129 -13.37 1.13 15.14
N LEU A 130 -13.28 -0.16 15.51
CA LEU A 130 -11.99 -0.87 15.54
C LEU A 130 -11.40 -1.09 14.13
N LEU A 131 -10.07 -1.10 14.07
CA LEU A 131 -9.29 -1.40 12.88
C LEU A 131 -9.12 -2.92 12.70
N TRP A 132 -8.95 -3.38 11.45
CA TRP A 132 -8.84 -4.80 11.11
C TRP A 132 -7.76 -5.56 11.89
N PRO A 133 -6.55 -5.02 12.12
CA PRO A 133 -5.55 -5.72 12.93
C PRO A 133 -6.02 -6.00 14.36
N THR A 134 -6.68 -5.03 14.98
CA THR A 134 -7.25 -5.17 16.34
C THR A 134 -8.38 -6.19 16.36
N ILE A 135 -9.23 -6.19 15.34
CA ILE A 135 -10.34 -7.14 15.21
C ILE A 135 -9.81 -8.56 15.07
N CYS A 136 -8.84 -8.80 14.18
CA CYS A 136 -8.21 -10.11 14.01
C CYS A 136 -7.63 -10.66 15.31
N HIS A 137 -6.97 -9.80 16.09
CA HIS A 137 -6.42 -10.21 17.38
C HIS A 137 -7.53 -10.59 18.38
N LYS A 138 -8.64 -9.84 18.40
CA LYS A 138 -9.77 -10.08 19.30
C LYS A 138 -10.57 -11.32 18.95
N THR A 139 -10.85 -11.55 17.67
CA THR A 139 -11.67 -12.69 17.22
C THR A 139 -10.91 -14.02 17.24
N MET A 140 -9.58 -13.98 17.45
CA MET A 140 -8.70 -15.16 17.41
C MET A 140 -8.90 -16.03 16.16
N CYS A 141 -9.29 -15.44 15.03
CA CYS A 141 -9.63 -16.19 13.81
C CYS A 141 -8.45 -16.96 13.18
N GLY A 142 -7.22 -16.75 13.68
CA GLY A 142 -5.99 -17.29 13.08
C GLY A 142 -5.69 -16.72 11.70
N CYS A 143 -6.40 -15.66 11.29
CA CYS A 143 -6.41 -15.14 9.93
C CYS A 143 -5.80 -13.72 9.88
N PRO A 144 -4.99 -13.38 8.85
CA PRO A 144 -4.42 -12.04 8.74
C PRO A 144 -5.49 -10.94 8.55
N PRO A 145 -5.20 -9.67 8.94
CA PRO A 145 -6.17 -8.56 8.89
C PRO A 145 -6.82 -8.30 7.54
N ASP A 146 -6.04 -8.39 6.46
CA ASP A 146 -6.55 -8.20 5.10
C ASP A 146 -7.49 -9.33 4.68
N ILE A 147 -7.22 -10.55 5.16
CA ILE A 147 -8.05 -11.73 4.90
C ILE A 147 -9.42 -11.57 5.57
N LEU A 148 -9.42 -11.24 6.87
CA LEU A 148 -10.65 -11.04 7.63
C LEU A 148 -11.51 -9.93 7.02
N ARG A 149 -10.87 -8.84 6.58
CA ARG A 149 -11.54 -7.71 5.90
C ARG A 149 -12.27 -8.14 4.65
N VAL A 150 -11.62 -8.89 3.76
CA VAL A 150 -12.22 -9.27 2.49
C VAL A 150 -13.36 -10.26 2.71
N ALA A 151 -13.16 -11.27 3.56
CA ALA A 151 -14.21 -12.23 3.90
C ALA A 151 -15.46 -11.54 4.48
N TYR A 152 -15.27 -10.59 5.41
CA TYR A 152 -16.40 -9.80 5.94
C TYR A 152 -17.14 -9.02 4.85
N MET A 153 -16.39 -8.38 3.94
CA MET A 153 -16.99 -7.56 2.87
C MET A 153 -17.70 -8.39 1.80
N SER A 154 -17.22 -9.61 1.52
CA SER A 154 -17.85 -10.51 0.56
C SER A 154 -19.12 -11.16 1.12
N THR A 155 -19.15 -11.56 2.39
CA THR A 155 -20.36 -12.08 3.06
C THR A 155 -21.48 -11.02 3.15
N ASN A 156 -21.10 -9.74 3.28
CA ASN A 156 -22.05 -8.63 3.38
C ASN A 156 -22.80 -8.36 2.05
N ARG A 157 -22.18 -8.65 0.89
CA ARG A 157 -22.78 -8.38 -0.43
C ARG A 157 -24.05 -9.17 -0.71
N SER A 158 -24.21 -10.35 -0.10
CA SER A 158 -25.34 -11.25 -0.35
C SER A 158 -26.44 -11.20 0.71
N LYS A 159 -26.22 -10.57 1.88
CA LYS A 159 -27.18 -10.62 2.99
C LYS A 159 -27.67 -9.28 3.56
N ILE A 160 -26.98 -8.14 3.40
CA ILE A 160 -27.42 -6.89 4.07
C ILE A 160 -27.21 -5.66 3.18
N GLY A 161 -28.25 -4.85 3.03
CA GLY A 161 -28.13 -3.51 2.45
C GLY A 161 -27.12 -2.69 3.25
N LYS A 162 -25.99 -2.32 2.61
CA LYS A 162 -24.88 -1.48 3.13
C LYS A 162 -25.00 -1.18 4.62
N VAL A 163 -24.41 -2.02 5.48
CA VAL A 163 -24.26 -1.73 6.93
C VAL A 163 -23.74 -0.30 7.06
N LYS A 164 -24.62 0.62 7.45
CA LYS A 164 -24.26 2.01 7.67
C LYS A 164 -23.37 1.99 8.91
N ARG A 165 -22.06 2.18 8.71
CA ARG A 165 -21.16 2.54 9.81
C ARG A 165 -21.86 3.63 10.62
N PRO A 166 -21.98 3.52 11.95
CA PRO A 166 -22.27 4.70 12.75
C PRO A 166 -21.29 5.77 12.28
N LYS A 167 -21.82 6.93 11.90
CA LYS A 167 -20.96 8.09 11.61
C LYS A 167 -20.03 8.15 12.82
N ALA A 168 -18.71 8.09 12.58
CA ALA A 168 -17.77 8.37 13.65
C ALA A 168 -18.33 9.59 14.40
N GLN A 169 -18.32 9.59 15.74
CA GLN A 169 -18.85 10.70 16.53
C GLN A 169 -18.27 12.06 16.08
N PHE A 170 -17.14 12.03 15.38
CA PHE A 170 -16.70 13.05 14.44
C PHE A 170 -17.29 12.81 13.05
N SER A 171 -18.53 13.28 12.81
CA SER A 171 -19.05 13.31 11.46
C SER A 171 -18.21 14.31 10.69
N ILE A 172 -17.23 13.81 9.93
CA ILE A 172 -16.59 14.61 8.89
C ILE A 172 -17.71 14.83 7.86
N SER A 173 -18.42 15.94 8.01
CA SER A 173 -19.28 16.44 6.96
C SER A 173 -18.41 16.49 5.70
N LYS A 174 -18.79 15.75 4.67
CA LYS A 174 -18.16 15.86 3.34
C LYS A 174 -18.27 17.29 2.76
N HIS A 175 -19.01 18.15 3.45
CA HIS A 175 -19.18 19.57 3.22
C HIS A 175 -18.93 20.39 4.50
N GLN A 176 -17.91 20.06 5.30
CA GLN A 176 -17.46 21.04 6.29
C GLN A 176 -16.82 22.17 5.49
N HIS A 177 -17.59 23.24 5.28
CA HIS A 177 -17.13 24.44 4.58
C HIS A 177 -15.96 25.01 5.36
N TRP A 178 -14.79 25.04 4.72
CA TRP A 178 -13.64 25.76 5.24
C TRP A 178 -13.95 27.25 5.20
N THR A 179 -13.98 27.88 6.37
CA THR A 179 -14.08 29.34 6.43
C THR A 179 -12.73 29.96 6.09
N LYS A 180 -12.74 31.26 5.76
CA LYS A 180 -11.50 31.99 5.47
C LYS A 180 -10.61 32.07 6.72
N GLU A 181 -11.22 32.14 7.89
CA GLU A 181 -10.57 32.17 9.19
C GLU A 181 -9.88 30.83 9.48
N GLU A 182 -10.53 29.71 9.18
CA GLU A 182 -9.94 28.37 9.31
C GLU A 182 -8.76 28.17 8.35
N ASP A 183 -8.87 28.66 7.10
CA ASP A 183 -7.77 28.67 6.14
C ASP A 183 -6.58 29.48 6.64
N ASN A 184 -6.83 30.69 7.15
CA ASN A 184 -5.77 31.56 7.69
C ASN A 184 -5.10 30.90 8.90
N ARG A 185 -5.89 30.33 9.81
CA ARG A 185 -5.38 29.64 11.00
C ARG A 185 -4.58 28.39 10.64
N LEU A 186 -5.01 27.64 9.62
CA LEU A 186 -4.24 26.51 9.09
C LEU A 186 -2.90 26.98 8.51
N VAL A 187 -2.90 28.07 7.76
CA VAL A 187 -1.67 28.65 7.17
C VAL A 187 -0.71 29.12 8.27
N GLU A 188 -1.19 29.83 9.29
CA GLU A 188 -0.38 30.27 10.43
C GLU A 188 0.26 29.10 11.18
N LEU A 189 -0.54 28.07 11.50
CA LEU A 189 -0.04 26.84 12.12
C LEU A 189 1.00 26.17 11.23
N LEU A 190 0.76 26.08 9.92
CA LEU A 190 1.73 25.50 9.01
C LEU A 190 3.02 26.32 8.99
N LEU A 191 2.98 27.65 8.89
CA LEU A 191 4.18 28.49 8.93
C LEU A 191 4.97 28.35 10.24
N GLN A 192 4.27 28.23 11.36
CA GLN A 192 4.89 28.03 12.68
C GLN A 192 5.61 26.67 12.81
N TYR A 193 5.12 25.63 12.13
CA TYR A 193 5.61 24.25 12.27
C TYR A 193 6.30 23.68 11.01
N ASP A 194 6.31 24.36 9.85
CA ASP A 194 6.85 23.82 8.58
C ASP A 194 8.38 23.64 8.60
N ASN A 195 9.08 24.33 9.51
CA ASN A 195 10.52 24.18 9.70
C ASN A 195 10.91 22.88 10.44
N LYS A 196 9.92 22.06 10.85
CA LYS A 196 10.15 20.75 11.46
C LYS A 196 9.75 19.67 10.48
N SER A 197 10.61 18.67 10.30
CA SER A 197 10.39 17.52 9.41
C SER A 197 9.15 16.69 9.76
N ASP A 198 8.54 16.92 10.92
CA ASP A 198 7.29 16.31 11.34
C ASP A 198 6.28 17.35 11.83
N VAL A 199 5.28 17.63 10.98
CA VAL A 199 4.15 18.49 11.33
C VAL A 199 3.20 17.69 12.23
N ASP A 200 2.98 18.14 13.47
CA ASP A 200 2.06 17.48 14.39
C ASP A 200 0.59 17.69 13.97
N TRP A 201 0.13 16.79 13.10
CA TRP A 201 -1.25 16.78 12.63
C TRP A 201 -2.27 16.53 13.74
N ASN A 202 -1.90 15.92 14.88
CA ASN A 202 -2.83 15.77 16.01
C ASN A 202 -3.20 17.15 16.55
N PHE A 203 -2.19 17.95 16.85
CA PHE A 203 -2.35 19.30 17.37
C PHE A 203 -3.13 20.18 16.41
N ILE A 204 -2.74 20.20 15.13
CA ILE A 204 -3.40 21.01 14.09
C ILE A 204 -4.87 20.60 13.95
N SER A 205 -5.16 19.30 13.90
CA SER A 205 -6.54 18.81 13.74
C SER A 205 -7.45 19.25 14.90
N LYS A 206 -6.95 19.15 16.15
CA LYS A 206 -7.66 19.59 17.34
C LYS A 206 -7.87 21.10 17.37
N THR A 207 -6.87 21.86 16.93
CA THR A 207 -6.90 23.34 16.98
C THR A 207 -7.88 23.95 15.98
N ILE A 208 -7.99 23.35 14.78
CA ILE A 208 -8.89 23.86 13.73
C ILE A 208 -10.29 23.22 13.87
N GLY A 209 -10.43 22.06 14.52
CA GLY A 209 -11.71 21.35 14.62
C GLY A 209 -12.04 20.54 13.37
N HIS A 210 -11.02 20.17 12.59
CA HIS A 210 -11.14 19.33 11.39
C HIS A 210 -10.33 18.05 11.53
N SER A 211 -10.70 17.00 10.82
CA SER A 211 -9.92 15.76 10.83
C SER A 211 -8.50 15.97 10.26
N LYS A 212 -7.52 15.17 10.72
CA LYS A 212 -6.14 15.20 10.19
C LYS A 212 -6.09 15.13 8.66
N ASN A 213 -6.90 14.25 8.07
CA ASN A 213 -6.94 14.07 6.62
C ASN A 213 -7.54 15.29 5.91
N ALA A 214 -8.54 15.95 6.51
CA ALA A 214 -9.08 17.19 5.97
C ALA A 214 -8.03 18.32 5.98
N CYS A 215 -7.31 18.49 7.08
CA CYS A 215 -6.23 19.48 7.17
C CYS A 215 -5.10 19.18 6.16
N ARG A 216 -4.72 17.91 5.98
CA ARG A 216 -3.72 17.49 4.98
C ARG A 216 -4.17 17.80 3.55
N TYR A 217 -5.41 17.48 3.22
CA TYR A 217 -5.97 17.77 1.90
C TYR A 217 -6.07 19.28 1.67
N ARG A 218 -6.52 20.04 2.67
CA ARG A 218 -6.63 21.50 2.57
C ARG A 218 -5.27 22.18 2.40
N ARG A 219 -4.22 21.69 3.07
CA ARG A 219 -2.82 22.16 2.86
C ARG A 219 -2.42 22.09 1.38
N ILE A 220 -2.78 21.02 0.68
CA ILE A 220 -2.45 20.86 -0.76
C ILE A 220 -3.10 21.98 -1.57
N LEU A 221 -4.35 22.33 -1.26
CA LEU A 221 -5.10 23.39 -1.93
C LEU A 221 -4.58 24.80 -1.59
N LEU A 222 -4.09 25.01 -0.37
CA LEU A 222 -3.56 26.31 0.09
C LEU A 222 -2.07 26.52 -0.24
N ARG A 223 -1.42 25.55 -0.89
CA ARG A 223 0.01 25.60 -1.23
C ARG A 223 0.43 26.86 -2.02
N PRO A 224 -0.36 27.40 -2.98
CA PRO A 224 0.00 28.64 -3.66
C PRO A 224 0.13 29.83 -2.70
N ARG A 225 -0.85 29.99 -1.80
CA ARG A 225 -0.88 31.09 -0.80
C ARG A 225 0.24 30.99 0.23
N LEU A 226 0.65 29.76 0.59
CA LEU A 226 1.78 29.53 1.48
C LEU A 226 3.09 30.02 0.87
N LYS A 227 3.29 29.79 -0.43
CA LYS A 227 4.49 30.27 -1.14
C LYS A 227 4.52 31.80 -1.23
N GLU A 228 3.39 32.43 -1.54
CA GLU A 228 3.27 33.90 -1.62
C GLU A 228 3.63 34.58 -0.29
N ARG A 229 3.13 34.05 0.84
CA ARG A 229 3.49 34.60 2.16
C ARG A 229 4.96 34.38 2.52
N GLN A 230 5.49 33.18 2.27
CA GLN A 230 6.91 32.91 2.52
C GLN A 230 7.86 33.77 1.67
N SER A 231 7.43 34.22 0.48
CA SER A 231 8.24 35.11 -0.36
C SER A 231 8.11 36.58 0.07
N ALA A 232 6.93 37.03 0.50
CA ALA A 232 6.75 38.36 1.07
C ALA A 232 7.57 38.57 2.36
N ASP A 233 7.53 37.59 3.28
CA ASP A 233 8.30 37.64 4.54
C ASP A 233 9.83 37.59 4.29
N ALA A 234 10.27 37.01 3.17
CA ALA A 234 11.68 36.97 2.79
C ALA A 234 12.17 38.32 2.21
N GLU A 235 11.33 39.04 1.47
CA GLU A 235 11.68 40.35 0.91
C GLU A 235 11.72 41.45 1.99
N GLU A 236 10.84 41.40 3.00
CA GLU A 236 10.82 42.37 4.10
C GLU A 236 12.11 42.29 4.94
N ASN A 237 12.63 41.08 5.17
CA ASN A 237 13.87 40.84 5.92
C ASN A 237 15.18 41.19 5.16
N LEU A 238 15.12 41.49 3.86
CA LEU A 238 16.28 41.91 3.07
C LEU A 238 16.47 43.44 3.04
N SER A 239 15.47 44.21 3.49
CA SER A 239 15.50 45.68 3.46
C SER A 239 16.30 46.33 4.60
N ASP A 240 16.68 45.58 5.64
CA ASP A 240 17.37 46.08 6.84
C ASP A 240 18.87 45.76 6.89
N THR A 241 19.53 45.48 5.76
CA THR A 241 20.98 45.26 5.76
C THR A 241 21.75 46.60 5.80
N PRO A 242 22.50 46.94 6.86
CA PRO A 242 23.28 48.18 6.90
C PRO A 242 24.40 48.08 5.87
N THR A 243 24.40 48.99 4.91
CA THR A 243 25.44 49.13 3.89
C THR A 243 26.77 49.49 4.56
N SER A 244 27.54 48.46 4.91
CA SER A 244 28.90 48.61 5.43
C SER A 244 29.86 48.71 4.26
N ALA A 245 30.29 49.94 3.97
CA ALA A 245 31.27 50.27 2.95
C ALA A 245 32.60 49.54 3.23
N SER A 246 32.96 48.59 2.37
CA SER A 246 34.24 47.90 2.41
C SER A 246 35.25 48.60 1.50
N SER A 247 36.33 49.07 2.10
CA SER A 247 37.45 49.73 1.46
C SER A 247 38.27 48.73 0.63
N ARG A 248 38.45 49.02 -0.66
CA ARG A 248 39.34 48.29 -1.57
C ARG A 248 40.79 48.72 -1.35
N THR A 249 41.67 47.77 -1.03
CA THR A 249 43.11 47.89 -1.29
C THR A 249 43.52 46.82 -2.30
N ALA A 250 43.96 47.29 -3.46
CA ALA A 250 44.48 46.50 -4.57
C ALA A 250 45.92 46.03 -4.26
N GLY A 251 46.17 44.73 -4.38
CA GLY A 251 47.50 44.13 -4.34
C GLY A 251 47.79 43.43 -5.66
N ARG A 252 48.57 44.11 -6.50
CA ARG A 252 49.07 43.69 -7.82
C ARG A 252 50.34 42.85 -7.60
N GLY A 253 50.46 41.67 -8.22
CA GLY A 253 51.67 40.85 -8.12
C GLY A 253 51.79 39.86 -9.27
N THR A 254 52.65 40.21 -10.23
CA THR A 254 53.02 39.55 -11.49
C THR A 254 53.74 38.20 -11.32
N PRO A 255 53.75 37.32 -12.35
CA PRO A 255 54.45 36.03 -12.31
C PRO A 255 55.84 36.08 -12.99
N ILE A 256 56.74 35.20 -12.53
CA ILE A 256 57.83 34.59 -13.32
C ILE A 256 57.76 33.09 -13.07
#